data_AF-A0AAE1BBT2-F1
#
_entry.id   AF-A0AAE1BBT2-F1
#
_cell.length_a   1.000
_cell.length_b   1.000
_cell.length_c   1.000
_cell.angle_alpha   90.00
_cell.angle_beta   90.00
_cell.angle_gamma   90.00
#
_symmetry.space_group_name_H-M   'P 1'
#
loop_
_entity.id
_entity.type
_entity.pdbx_description
1 polymer ?
#
loop_
_entity_poly.entity_id
_entity_poly.type
_entity_poly.pdbx_seq_one_letter_code
_entity_poly.pdbx_strand_id
1 'polypeptide(L)'
;MAAFRRPKNLRDSLVHSSASRRDTVGSGPCNISRCMTCTSITSSTTFTSTITRKSYNILHSLSCHSLNVIYLITCNLCSKQCVGLTSQTLRKRFNTHRFNTNNDRGDAVAKHFNLPGHTISHAKITPIDQLLTADMIGLQNKETFWIHSLQTLEPQDTLRIAGPPTPHRRSTQVAGTSEQVVLLTQPTTKLPCQLPSTKVMHTSVHPGVLWEEPHQTQSINDDRRVPS
;
A
#
# COMPACT_ATOMS: atom_id res chain seq x y z
N MET A 1 58.08 -19.30 -9.16
CA MET A 1 57.34 -20.07 -10.19
C MET A 1 56.15 -19.26 -10.65
N ALA A 2 56.13 -18.84 -11.92
CA ALA A 2 54.98 -18.15 -12.50
C ALA A 2 54.04 -19.18 -13.13
N ALA A 3 52.80 -19.26 -12.65
CA ALA A 3 51.76 -20.12 -13.22
C ALA A 3 50.96 -19.33 -14.26
N PHE A 4 50.96 -19.78 -15.50
CA PHE A 4 50.18 -19.16 -16.58
C PHE A 4 48.72 -19.65 -16.52
N ARG A 5 47.77 -18.72 -16.55
CA ARG A 5 46.34 -19.05 -16.69
C ARG A 5 46.04 -19.49 -18.12
N ARG A 6 45.33 -20.60 -18.27
CA ARG A 6 44.82 -21.08 -19.55
C ARG A 6 43.86 -20.03 -20.17
N PRO A 7 43.97 -19.73 -21.47
CA PRO A 7 42.99 -18.88 -22.16
C PRO A 7 41.63 -19.57 -22.21
N LYS A 8 40.57 -18.79 -21.99
CA LYS A 8 39.18 -19.27 -22.07
C LYS A 8 38.95 -19.82 -23.48
N ASN A 9 38.45 -21.04 -23.56
CA ASN A 9 38.08 -21.66 -24.85
C ASN A 9 36.56 -21.56 -25.06
N LEU A 10 36.11 -21.80 -26.30
CA LEU A 10 34.70 -21.67 -26.68
C LEU A 10 33.78 -22.56 -25.82
N ARG A 11 34.24 -23.74 -25.39
CA ARG A 11 33.49 -24.64 -24.50
C ARG A 11 33.25 -24.01 -23.13
N ASP A 12 34.23 -23.30 -22.56
CA ASP A 12 34.06 -22.59 -21.28
C ASP A 12 33.03 -21.45 -21.39
N SER A 13 32.83 -20.89 -22.59
CA SER A 13 31.81 -19.86 -22.83
C SER A 13 30.42 -20.45 -23.07
N LEU A 14 30.34 -21.59 -23.77
CA LEU A 14 29.07 -22.25 -24.12
C LEU A 14 28.42 -22.97 -22.93
N VAL A 15 29.21 -23.46 -21.97
CA VAL A 15 28.69 -24.17 -20.78
C VAL A 15 28.07 -23.20 -19.74
N HIS A 16 28.26 -21.89 -19.90
CA HIS A 16 27.58 -20.86 -19.11
C HIS A 16 26.35 -20.27 -19.82
N SER A 17 25.96 -20.79 -20.98
CA SER A 17 24.66 -20.43 -21.56
C SER A 17 23.58 -21.03 -20.67
N SER A 18 23.03 -20.21 -19.78
CA SER A 18 21.84 -20.59 -19.01
C SER A 18 20.77 -20.95 -20.03
N ALA A 19 20.47 -22.24 -20.18
CA ALA A 19 19.23 -22.69 -20.80
C ALA A 19 18.13 -21.84 -20.17
N SER A 20 17.40 -21.09 -21.00
CA SER A 20 16.40 -20.13 -20.55
C SER A 20 15.54 -20.83 -19.49
N ARG A 21 15.63 -20.36 -18.24
CA ARG A 21 14.61 -20.72 -17.27
C ARG A 21 13.31 -20.31 -17.96
N ARG A 22 12.42 -21.26 -18.21
CA ARG A 22 11.08 -20.92 -18.69
C ARG A 22 10.53 -19.97 -17.64
N ASP A 23 10.50 -18.69 -17.96
CA ASP A 23 9.93 -17.67 -17.10
C ASP A 23 8.46 -18.01 -17.02
N THR A 24 8.07 -18.66 -15.92
CA THR A 24 6.68 -18.97 -15.65
C THR A 24 5.98 -17.65 -15.45
N VAL A 25 5.09 -17.30 -16.38
CA VAL A 25 4.22 -16.14 -16.27
C VAL A 25 3.46 -16.21 -14.95
N GLY A 26 3.38 -15.09 -14.23
CA GLY A 26 2.75 -15.00 -12.93
C GLY A 26 3.54 -14.16 -11.94
N SER A 27 3.02 -14.10 -10.73
CA SER A 27 3.70 -13.57 -9.56
C SER A 27 4.38 -14.69 -8.78
N GLY A 28 5.60 -14.43 -8.29
CA GLY A 28 6.30 -15.36 -7.40
C GLY A 28 7.49 -14.73 -6.68
N PRO A 29 8.03 -15.41 -5.65
CA PRO A 29 9.22 -14.94 -4.93
C PRO A 29 10.42 -14.86 -5.87
N CYS A 30 11.33 -13.90 -5.59
CA CYS A 30 12.58 -13.80 -6.34
C CYS A 30 13.61 -14.86 -5.96
N ASN A 31 13.37 -15.64 -4.90
CA ASN A 31 14.26 -16.68 -4.38
C ASN A 31 15.68 -16.20 -4.02
N ILE A 32 15.85 -14.89 -3.79
CA ILE A 32 17.09 -14.34 -3.23
C ILE A 32 17.05 -14.49 -1.72
N SER A 33 18.15 -15.00 -1.16
CA SER A 33 18.31 -15.18 0.29
C SER A 33 17.98 -13.90 1.06
N ARG A 34 17.23 -14.06 2.16
CA ARG A 34 16.80 -12.98 3.08
C ARG A 34 15.97 -11.86 2.42
N CYS A 35 15.33 -12.12 1.28
CA CYS A 35 14.36 -11.17 0.71
C CYS A 35 13.07 -11.13 1.54
N MET A 36 12.93 -10.14 2.42
CA MET A 36 11.76 -9.99 3.29
C MET A 36 10.45 -9.77 2.51
N THR A 37 10.49 -9.29 1.27
CA THR A 37 9.31 -9.15 0.42
C THR A 37 8.78 -10.51 -0.05
N CYS A 38 9.64 -11.53 -0.20
CA CYS A 38 9.22 -12.87 -0.62
C CYS A 38 8.26 -13.53 0.36
N THR A 39 8.30 -13.19 1.65
CA THR A 39 7.34 -13.74 2.64
C THR A 39 5.94 -13.18 2.47
N SER A 40 5.83 -12.00 1.86
CA SER A 40 4.57 -11.30 1.63
C SER A 40 4.04 -11.50 0.22
N ILE A 41 4.81 -12.07 -0.70
CA ILE A 41 4.40 -12.23 -2.09
C ILE A 41 3.36 -13.35 -2.23
N THR A 42 2.33 -13.12 -3.02
CA THR A 42 1.35 -14.15 -3.37
C THR A 42 1.79 -14.80 -4.67
N SER A 43 2.15 -16.09 -4.64
CA SER A 43 2.50 -16.81 -5.87
C SER A 43 1.23 -17.23 -6.60
N SER A 44 1.02 -16.73 -7.82
CA SER A 44 -0.17 -17.01 -8.62
C SER A 44 0.01 -16.58 -10.07
N THR A 45 -0.70 -17.20 -11.00
CA THR A 45 -0.79 -16.75 -12.40
C THR A 45 -1.97 -15.79 -12.64
N THR A 46 -2.84 -15.64 -11.64
CA THR A 46 -4.03 -14.79 -11.70
C THR A 46 -4.21 -13.99 -10.41
N PHE A 47 -5.06 -12.96 -10.45
CA PHE A 47 -5.49 -12.22 -9.27
C PHE A 47 -6.97 -11.88 -9.39
N THR A 48 -7.62 -11.72 -8.24
CA THR A 48 -9.07 -11.50 -8.15
C THR A 48 -9.36 -10.24 -7.35
N SER A 49 -10.26 -9.40 -7.88
CA SER A 49 -10.78 -8.25 -7.13
C SER A 49 -11.68 -8.75 -6.00
N THR A 50 -11.49 -8.25 -4.79
CA THR A 50 -12.39 -8.54 -3.66
C THR A 50 -13.71 -7.78 -3.77
N ILE A 51 -13.76 -6.72 -4.59
CA ILE A 51 -14.96 -5.90 -4.81
C ILE A 51 -15.75 -6.44 -5.99
N THR A 52 -15.16 -6.46 -7.20
CA THR A 52 -15.86 -6.85 -8.42
C THR A 52 -15.97 -8.36 -8.60
N ARG A 53 -15.21 -9.15 -7.82
CA ARG A 53 -15.08 -10.61 -7.93
C ARG A 53 -14.54 -11.11 -9.28
N LYS A 54 -14.10 -10.20 -10.16
CA LYS A 54 -13.49 -10.53 -11.43
C LYS A 54 -12.05 -10.99 -11.23
N SER A 55 -11.66 -12.01 -12.00
CA SER A 55 -10.30 -12.54 -12.01
C SER A 55 -9.60 -12.18 -13.30
N TYR A 56 -8.30 -11.90 -13.21
CA TYR A 56 -7.46 -11.44 -14.29
C TYR A 56 -6.18 -12.28 -14.34
N ASN A 57 -5.69 -12.52 -15.56
CA ASN A 57 -4.42 -13.20 -15.76
C ASN A 57 -3.26 -12.20 -15.62
N ILE A 58 -2.22 -12.61 -14.92
CA ILE A 58 -0.94 -11.92 -14.91
C ILE A 58 -0.22 -12.35 -16.19
N LEU A 59 0.23 -11.40 -17.01
CA LEU A 59 0.80 -11.70 -18.33
C LEU A 59 2.34 -11.70 -18.35
N HIS A 60 2.97 -11.26 -17.25
CA HIS A 60 4.41 -11.13 -17.12
C HIS A 60 4.97 -12.10 -16.07
N SER A 61 6.27 -12.41 -16.14
CA SER A 61 6.99 -13.09 -15.05
C SER A 61 7.45 -12.04 -14.04
N LEU A 62 6.77 -11.97 -12.89
CA LEU A 62 6.91 -10.90 -11.91
C LEU A 62 7.38 -11.42 -10.56
N SER A 63 8.34 -10.70 -9.98
CA SER A 63 8.89 -11.02 -8.66
C SER A 63 9.21 -9.78 -7.85
N CYS A 64 9.79 -9.96 -6.67
CA CYS A 64 10.24 -8.85 -5.81
C CYS A 64 11.28 -7.94 -6.50
N HIS A 65 11.96 -8.40 -7.56
CA HIS A 65 12.99 -7.63 -8.27
C HIS A 65 12.46 -6.90 -9.51
N SER A 66 11.21 -7.12 -9.90
CA SER A 66 10.61 -6.46 -11.06
C SER A 66 10.54 -4.94 -10.85
N LEU A 67 10.86 -4.20 -11.91
CA LEU A 67 10.82 -2.74 -12.02
C LEU A 67 9.58 -2.31 -12.81
N ASN A 68 9.15 -1.05 -12.67
CA ASN A 68 8.04 -0.46 -13.43
C ASN A 68 6.76 -1.32 -13.34
N VAL A 69 6.42 -1.74 -12.12
CA VAL A 69 5.30 -2.65 -11.88
C VAL A 69 4.10 -1.94 -11.30
N ILE A 70 2.92 -2.43 -11.68
CA ILE A 70 1.69 -2.23 -10.93
C ILE A 70 1.52 -3.42 -10.00
N TYR A 71 1.19 -3.16 -8.75
CA TYR A 71 1.02 -4.18 -7.73
C TYR A 71 -0.29 -3.97 -6.98
N LEU A 72 -0.82 -5.08 -6.46
CA LEU A 72 -2.00 -5.16 -5.62
C LEU A 72 -1.56 -5.56 -4.21
N ILE A 73 -1.87 -4.76 -3.21
CA ILE A 73 -1.76 -5.17 -1.81
C ILE A 73 -3.15 -5.62 -1.36
N THR A 74 -3.23 -6.81 -0.79
CA THR A 74 -4.44 -7.37 -0.17
C THR A 74 -4.18 -7.57 1.32
N CYS A 75 -5.04 -7.03 2.17
CA CYS A 75 -5.04 -7.31 3.60
C CYS A 75 -5.70 -8.68 3.85
N ASN A 76 -4.99 -9.62 4.47
CA ASN A 76 -5.53 -10.94 4.76
C ASN A 76 -6.53 -10.98 5.92
N LEU A 77 -6.67 -9.89 6.70
CA LEU A 77 -7.66 -9.80 7.78
C LEU A 77 -9.03 -9.33 7.30
N CYS A 78 -9.06 -8.23 6.54
CA CYS A 78 -10.31 -7.57 6.14
C CYS A 78 -10.58 -7.63 4.64
N SER A 79 -9.72 -8.28 3.85
CA SER A 79 -9.83 -8.40 2.39
C SER A 79 -9.83 -7.07 1.62
N LYS A 80 -9.48 -5.95 2.27
CA LYS A 80 -9.27 -4.68 1.58
C LYS A 80 -8.10 -4.79 0.61
N GLN A 81 -8.28 -4.21 -0.57
CA GLN A 81 -7.31 -4.21 -1.64
C GLN A 81 -6.94 -2.78 -2.02
N CYS A 82 -5.66 -2.54 -2.27
CA CYS A 82 -5.18 -1.29 -2.86
C CYS A 82 -4.19 -1.54 -4.01
N VAL A 83 -4.36 -0.78 -5.07
CA VAL A 83 -3.44 -0.76 -6.22
C VAL A 83 -2.38 0.30 -5.99
N GLY A 84 -1.14 0.00 -6.37
CA GLY A 84 -0.07 0.99 -6.43
C GLY A 84 0.88 0.74 -7.58
N LEU A 85 1.59 1.79 -7.99
CA LEU A 85 2.70 1.69 -8.94
C LEU A 85 4.07 1.85 -8.27
N THR A 86 5.11 1.37 -8.95
CA THR A 86 6.49 1.77 -8.66
C THR A 86 7.39 1.66 -9.88
N SER A 87 8.23 2.68 -10.09
CA SER A 87 9.35 2.62 -11.06
C SER A 87 10.62 1.98 -10.47
N GLN A 88 10.66 1.78 -9.16
CA GLN A 88 11.74 1.08 -8.46
C GLN A 88 11.42 -0.41 -8.36
N THR A 89 12.30 -1.19 -7.75
CA THR A 89 11.99 -2.61 -7.53
C THR A 89 10.83 -2.75 -6.56
N LEU A 90 9.95 -3.74 -6.79
CA LEU A 90 8.85 -4.05 -5.88
C LEU A 90 9.34 -4.24 -4.43
N ARG A 91 10.49 -4.89 -4.25
CA ARG A 91 11.17 -5.05 -2.97
C ARG A 91 11.41 -3.71 -2.29
N LYS A 92 12.00 -2.75 -3.00
CA LYS A 92 12.31 -1.43 -2.44
C LYS A 92 11.04 -0.69 -2.05
N ARG A 93 10.01 -0.72 -2.91
CA ARG A 93 8.71 -0.12 -2.63
C ARG A 93 8.05 -0.72 -1.40
N PHE A 94 8.02 -2.04 -1.27
CA PHE A 94 7.39 -2.70 -0.13
C PHE A 94 8.17 -2.47 1.17
N ASN A 95 9.50 -2.36 1.11
CA ASN A 95 10.30 -1.93 2.26
C ASN A 95 9.97 -0.50 2.69
N THR A 96 9.69 0.41 1.76
CA THR A 96 9.20 1.75 2.09
C THR A 96 7.85 1.69 2.82
N HIS A 97 6.91 0.84 2.39
CA HIS A 97 5.66 0.66 3.13
C HIS A 97 5.89 0.12 4.54
N ARG A 98 6.74 -0.91 4.71
CA ARG A 98 7.12 -1.44 6.04
C ARG A 98 7.70 -0.35 6.93
N PHE A 99 8.61 0.44 6.38
CA PHE A 99 9.21 1.55 7.10
C PHE A 99 8.16 2.62 7.47
N ASN A 100 7.27 2.98 6.54
CA ASN A 100 6.22 3.96 6.80
C ASN A 100 5.23 3.47 7.87
N THR A 101 4.80 2.21 7.83
CA THR A 101 3.93 1.61 8.86
C THR A 101 4.62 1.66 10.23
N ASN A 102 5.86 1.18 10.32
CA ASN A 102 6.61 1.13 11.59
C ASN A 102 6.95 2.50 12.18
N ASN A 103 6.91 3.57 11.38
CA ASN A 103 7.22 4.93 11.81
C ASN A 103 5.99 5.86 11.71
N ASP A 104 4.78 5.30 11.61
CA ASP A 104 3.52 6.02 11.50
C ASP A 104 3.51 7.17 10.47
N ARG A 105 4.02 6.89 9.27
CA ARG A 105 4.05 7.85 8.16
C ARG A 105 2.80 7.70 7.30
N GLY A 106 2.13 8.81 7.02
CA GLY A 106 0.76 8.85 6.46
C GLY A 106 0.53 8.42 5.01
N ASP A 107 1.24 7.42 4.45
CA ASP A 107 0.78 6.79 3.21
C ASP A 107 -0.45 5.90 3.47
N ALA A 108 -1.31 5.69 2.46
CA ALA A 108 -2.56 4.96 2.65
C ALA A 108 -2.37 3.51 3.16
N VAL A 109 -1.24 2.88 2.81
CA VAL A 109 -0.88 1.53 3.25
C VAL A 109 -0.57 1.54 4.75
N ALA A 110 0.26 2.48 5.20
CA ALA A 110 0.60 2.67 6.60
C ALA A 110 -0.62 3.04 7.44
N LYS A 111 -1.46 4.00 6.97
CA LYS A 111 -2.74 4.34 7.63
C LYS A 111 -3.58 3.09 7.87
N HIS A 112 -3.71 2.21 6.87
CA HIS A 112 -4.49 0.98 7.00
C HIS A 112 -3.86 -0.03 7.98
N PHE A 113 -2.56 -0.29 7.85
CA PHE A 113 -1.89 -1.30 8.66
C PHE A 113 -1.53 -0.86 10.09
N ASN A 114 -1.77 0.42 10.43
CA ASN A 114 -1.72 0.94 11.79
C ASN A 114 -3.09 0.96 12.49
N LEU A 115 -4.16 0.49 11.84
CA LEU A 115 -5.48 0.32 12.49
C LEU A 115 -5.42 -0.78 13.57
N PRO A 116 -6.30 -0.74 14.58
CA PRO A 116 -6.37 -1.79 15.61
C PRO A 116 -6.49 -3.19 15.00
N GLY A 117 -5.69 -4.13 15.51
CA GLY A 117 -5.63 -5.51 15.02
C GLY A 117 -4.91 -5.69 13.67
N HIS A 118 -4.52 -4.61 12.99
CA HIS A 118 -3.79 -4.68 11.73
C HIS A 118 -2.28 -4.51 11.96
N THR A 119 -1.48 -5.14 11.09
CA THR A 119 -0.02 -5.02 11.05
C THR A 119 0.46 -5.22 9.63
N ILE A 120 1.65 -4.75 9.28
CA ILE A 120 2.21 -4.96 7.92
C ILE A 120 2.41 -6.44 7.57
N SER A 121 2.43 -7.34 8.55
CA SER A 121 2.52 -8.80 8.31
C SER A 121 1.25 -9.36 7.63
N HIS A 122 0.12 -8.67 7.79
CA HIS A 122 -1.17 -8.97 7.15
C HIS A 122 -1.21 -8.54 5.67
N ALA A 123 -0.21 -7.78 5.21
CA ALA A 123 -0.12 -7.34 3.82
C ALA A 123 0.41 -8.47 2.91
N LYS A 124 -0.42 -8.88 1.96
CA LYS A 124 -0.02 -9.73 0.83
C LYS A 124 0.14 -8.87 -0.41
N ILE A 125 1.27 -8.99 -1.10
CA ILE A 125 1.58 -8.20 -2.30
C ILE A 125 1.62 -9.10 -3.53
N THR A 126 0.94 -8.68 -4.58
CA THR A 126 0.88 -9.39 -5.86
C THR A 126 1.23 -8.38 -6.95
N PRO A 127 2.42 -8.40 -7.58
CA PRO A 127 2.63 -7.68 -8.84
C PRO A 127 1.69 -8.23 -9.91
N ILE A 128 0.91 -7.35 -10.55
CA ILE A 128 -0.19 -7.72 -11.44
C ILE A 128 0.04 -7.32 -12.89
N ASP A 129 0.87 -6.31 -13.13
CA ASP A 129 1.15 -5.78 -14.46
C ASP A 129 2.54 -5.10 -14.46
N GLN A 130 3.14 -4.94 -15.62
CA GLN A 130 4.45 -4.33 -15.79
C GLN A 130 4.49 -3.48 -17.06
N LEU A 131 5.22 -2.36 -16.97
CA LEU A 131 5.61 -1.59 -18.14
C LEU A 131 7.09 -1.84 -18.45
N LEU A 132 7.37 -2.38 -19.64
CA LEU A 132 8.75 -2.71 -20.02
C LEU A 132 9.61 -1.46 -20.32
N THR A 133 8.96 -0.34 -20.63
CA THR A 133 9.60 0.95 -20.86
C THR A 133 9.63 1.79 -19.58
N ALA A 134 10.64 2.66 -19.46
CA ALA A 134 10.73 3.64 -18.37
C ALA A 134 9.88 4.89 -18.69
N ASP A 135 8.58 4.68 -18.91
CA ASP A 135 7.60 5.75 -19.15
C ASP A 135 6.70 5.92 -17.92
N MET A 136 6.92 7.00 -17.17
CA MET A 136 6.15 7.29 -15.97
C MET A 136 4.68 7.60 -16.26
N ILE A 137 4.37 8.20 -17.42
CA ILE A 137 2.99 8.53 -17.80
C ILE A 137 2.25 7.23 -18.13
N GLY A 138 2.85 6.36 -18.94
CA GLY A 138 2.30 5.03 -19.22
C GLY A 138 2.11 4.20 -17.95
N LEU A 139 3.04 4.30 -16.99
CA LEU A 139 2.93 3.60 -15.70
C LEU A 139 1.77 4.14 -14.86
N GLN A 140 1.59 5.46 -14.80
CA GLN A 140 0.43 6.09 -14.14
C GLN A 140 -0.89 5.70 -14.80
N ASN A 141 -0.95 5.69 -16.12
CA ASN A 141 -2.15 5.28 -16.86
C ASN A 141 -2.53 3.82 -16.56
N LYS A 142 -1.54 2.91 -16.44
CA LYS A 142 -1.77 1.53 -16.01
C LYS A 142 -2.28 1.46 -14.56
N GLU A 143 -1.72 2.25 -13.65
CA GLU A 143 -2.21 2.32 -12.26
C GLU A 143 -3.67 2.76 -12.22
N THR A 144 -4.01 3.85 -12.90
CA THR A 144 -5.39 4.36 -13.02
C THR A 144 -6.32 3.30 -13.61
N PHE A 145 -5.92 2.64 -14.69
CA PHE A 145 -6.69 1.54 -15.29
C PHE A 145 -7.03 0.44 -14.27
N TRP A 146 -6.04 -0.01 -13.49
CA TRP A 146 -6.25 -1.08 -12.51
C TRP A 146 -7.05 -0.61 -11.29
N ILE A 147 -6.86 0.63 -10.83
CA ILE A 147 -7.69 1.23 -9.77
C ILE A 147 -9.18 1.21 -10.17
N HIS A 148 -9.49 1.65 -11.39
CA HIS A 148 -10.87 1.64 -11.90
C HIS A 148 -11.40 0.23 -12.14
N SER A 149 -10.58 -0.65 -12.73
CA SER A 149 -10.98 -2.03 -13.06
C SER A 149 -11.28 -2.86 -11.82
N LEU A 150 -10.52 -2.67 -10.74
CA LEU A 150 -10.67 -3.40 -9.48
C LEU A 150 -11.58 -2.68 -8.48
N GLN A 151 -11.98 -1.44 -8.77
CA GLN A 151 -12.78 -0.57 -7.92
C GLN A 151 -12.15 -0.32 -6.53
N THR A 152 -10.81 -0.31 -6.43
CA THR A 152 -10.09 -0.15 -5.15
C THR A 152 -10.04 1.30 -4.65
N LEU A 153 -10.95 2.16 -5.12
CA LEU A 153 -11.07 3.52 -4.63
C LEU A 153 -11.69 3.50 -3.23
N GLU A 154 -10.88 3.74 -2.20
CA GLU A 154 -11.40 4.35 -0.98
C GLU A 154 -11.83 5.79 -1.34
N PRO A 155 -13.03 6.28 -0.97
CA PRO A 155 -13.61 7.49 -1.55
C PRO A 155 -12.87 8.83 -1.35
N GLN A 156 -11.68 8.91 -0.73
CA GLN A 156 -11.10 10.20 -0.31
C GLN A 156 -9.56 10.37 -0.38
N ASP A 157 -8.78 9.49 -1.03
CA ASP A 157 -7.30 9.60 -1.03
C ASP A 157 -6.63 9.69 -2.43
N THR A 158 -7.33 10.15 -3.48
CA THR A 158 -6.71 10.49 -4.78
C THR A 158 -6.23 11.94 -4.83
N LEU A 159 -5.29 12.34 -3.96
CA LEU A 159 -4.56 13.60 -4.15
C LEU A 159 -3.38 13.36 -5.09
N ARG A 160 -3.63 13.20 -6.40
CA ARG A 160 -2.53 13.20 -7.40
C ARG A 160 -2.93 13.43 -8.86
N ILE A 161 -3.91 14.29 -9.12
CA ILE A 161 -4.00 14.97 -10.42
C ILE A 161 -3.96 16.48 -10.19
N ALA A 162 -2.76 17.00 -9.93
CA ALA A 162 -2.43 18.35 -10.37
C ALA A 162 -1.82 18.19 -11.77
N GLY A 163 -2.66 18.35 -12.80
CA GLY A 163 -2.22 18.49 -14.19
C GLY A 163 -1.54 19.86 -14.43
N PRO A 164 -0.86 20.03 -15.58
CA PRO A 164 0.19 21.03 -15.80
C PRO A 164 -0.32 22.48 -15.86
N PRO A 165 0.56 23.49 -15.68
CA PRO A 165 0.16 24.89 -15.83
C PRO A 165 -0.36 25.11 -17.26
N THR A 166 -1.59 25.58 -17.36
CA THR A 166 -2.18 26.01 -18.62
C THR A 166 -1.27 27.07 -19.27
N PRO A 167 -0.96 26.97 -20.56
CA PRO A 167 -0.21 28.02 -21.23
C PRO A 167 -1.07 29.27 -21.24
N HIS A 168 -0.62 30.31 -20.53
CA HIS A 168 -1.21 31.64 -20.62
C HIS A 168 -1.16 32.08 -22.08
N ARG A 169 -2.34 32.19 -22.69
CA ARG A 169 -2.52 32.79 -24.00
C ARG A 169 -2.06 34.24 -23.90
N ARG A 170 -0.95 34.56 -24.58
CA ARG A 170 -0.40 35.90 -24.71
C ARG A 170 -1.36 36.71 -25.59
N SER A 171 -2.30 37.41 -24.97
CA SER A 171 -3.06 38.46 -25.66
C SER A 171 -2.16 39.68 -25.79
N THR A 172 -1.75 39.95 -27.02
CA THR A 172 -1.14 41.19 -27.48
C THR A 172 -2.00 42.37 -27.04
N GLN A 173 -1.46 43.30 -26.24
CA GLN A 173 -2.09 44.59 -25.98
C GLN A 173 -1.57 45.59 -27.00
N VAL A 174 -2.52 46.19 -27.74
CA VAL A 174 -2.36 47.42 -28.52
C VAL A 174 -2.97 48.56 -27.72
N ALA A 175 -2.40 49.75 -27.90
CA ALA A 175 -2.43 50.97 -27.10
C ALA A 175 -3.80 51.67 -26.86
N GLY A 176 -3.82 52.53 -25.82
CA GLY A 176 -4.70 53.70 -25.62
C GLY A 176 -6.14 53.36 -25.20
N THR A 177 -6.88 54.12 -24.40
CA THR A 177 -6.84 55.53 -23.95
C THR A 177 -7.71 55.65 -22.68
N SER A 178 -7.49 56.71 -21.93
CA SER A 178 -8.21 57.14 -20.73
C SER A 178 -9.72 57.32 -20.91
N GLU A 179 -10.52 57.01 -19.88
CA GLU A 179 -11.47 57.95 -19.26
C GLU A 179 -12.07 57.39 -17.95
N GLN A 180 -12.44 58.31 -17.06
CA GLN A 180 -12.87 58.11 -15.67
C GLN A 180 -14.35 57.69 -15.56
N VAL A 181 -14.79 57.24 -14.37
CA VAL A 181 -15.95 57.81 -13.63
C VAL A 181 -16.23 57.03 -12.33
N VAL A 182 -16.05 57.75 -11.22
CA VAL A 182 -16.89 57.90 -10.00
C VAL A 182 -17.10 56.73 -9.00
N LEU A 183 -16.74 57.09 -7.75
CA LEU A 183 -17.07 56.54 -6.44
C LEU A 183 -18.47 55.91 -6.31
N LEU A 184 -18.55 54.81 -5.55
CA LEU A 184 -19.51 54.66 -4.46
C LEU A 184 -18.86 53.84 -3.33
N THR A 185 -18.80 54.47 -2.17
CA THR A 185 -18.34 53.93 -0.88
C THR A 185 -19.41 53.02 -0.29
N GLN A 186 -19.01 51.92 0.38
CA GLN A 186 -19.15 51.74 1.84
C GLN A 186 -18.89 50.29 2.30
N PRO A 187 -18.56 50.09 3.58
CA PRO A 187 -17.89 48.91 4.10
C PRO A 187 -18.83 47.98 4.87
N THR A 188 -18.52 46.68 4.95
CA THR A 188 -18.99 45.86 6.08
C THR A 188 -17.92 44.87 6.53
N THR A 189 -17.61 44.99 7.82
CA THR A 189 -16.83 44.07 8.64
C THR A 189 -17.81 43.15 9.39
N LYS A 190 -17.28 42.03 9.90
CA LYS A 190 -17.84 41.08 10.91
C LYS A 190 -18.76 40.00 10.30
N LEU A 191 -18.75 38.71 10.70
CA LEU A 191 -18.43 38.05 11.98
C LEU A 191 -17.86 36.62 11.80
N PRO A 192 -17.19 36.07 12.83
CA PRO A 192 -16.79 34.66 12.94
C PRO A 192 -17.93 33.74 13.42
N CYS A 193 -17.93 32.49 12.95
CA CYS A 193 -18.84 31.43 13.43
C CYS A 193 -18.45 30.99 14.85
N GLN A 194 -19.38 31.15 15.79
CA GLN A 194 -19.30 30.63 17.16
C GLN A 194 -19.70 29.15 17.23
N LEU A 195 -18.94 28.39 18.01
CA LEU A 195 -19.32 27.08 18.57
C LEU A 195 -20.17 27.31 19.83
N PRO A 196 -21.24 26.54 20.07
CA PRO A 196 -21.89 26.51 21.38
C PRO A 196 -21.09 25.64 22.37
N SER A 197 -20.72 26.26 23.49
CA SER A 197 -20.29 25.62 24.73
C SER A 197 -21.50 25.42 25.62
N THR A 198 -21.71 24.22 26.14
CA THR A 198 -22.36 24.03 27.45
C THR A 198 -21.51 23.08 28.28
N LYS A 199 -21.01 23.59 29.40
CA LYS A 199 -20.27 22.88 30.44
C LYS A 199 -20.88 23.30 31.78
N VAL A 200 -21.45 22.36 32.51
CA VAL A 200 -21.80 22.43 33.95
C VAL A 200 -21.88 20.98 34.42
N MET A 201 -21.41 20.50 35.58
CA MET A 201 -20.40 20.88 36.58
C MET A 201 -20.10 19.56 37.33
N HIS A 202 -18.92 19.47 37.96
CA HIS A 202 -18.52 18.37 38.85
C HIS A 202 -19.48 18.20 40.03
N THR A 203 -19.72 16.95 40.43
CA THR A 203 -19.61 16.53 41.85
C THR A 203 -19.02 15.12 41.91
N SER A 204 -18.08 14.94 42.85
CA SER A 204 -17.33 13.72 43.13
C SER A 204 -18.03 12.95 44.24
N VAL A 205 -18.29 11.64 44.05
CA VAL A 205 -18.43 10.65 45.13
C VAL A 205 -17.98 9.27 44.59
N HIS A 206 -16.81 8.80 45.03
CA HIS A 206 -16.48 7.37 45.20
C HIS A 206 -16.89 6.98 46.64
N PRO A 207 -17.07 5.69 47.04
CA PRO A 207 -16.28 4.53 46.59
C PRO A 207 -17.02 3.17 46.48
N GLY A 208 -16.30 2.19 45.90
CA GLY A 208 -16.28 0.81 46.39
C GLY A 208 -17.36 -0.16 45.91
N VAL A 209 -17.03 -1.03 44.94
CA VAL A 209 -17.46 -2.44 44.98
C VAL A 209 -16.31 -3.31 44.51
N LEU A 210 -15.82 -4.06 45.49
CA LEU A 210 -14.90 -5.18 45.49
C LEU A 210 -15.46 -6.32 44.62
N TRP A 211 -14.68 -6.82 43.67
CA TRP A 211 -14.95 -8.15 43.10
C TRP A 211 -14.39 -9.17 44.09
N GLU A 212 -15.27 -9.92 44.75
CA GLU A 212 -14.90 -11.12 45.51
C GLU A 212 -15.11 -12.35 44.62
N GLU A 213 -14.02 -13.11 44.49
CA GLU A 213 -14.00 -14.52 44.06
C GLU A 213 -14.66 -15.40 45.13
N PRO A 214 -15.44 -16.42 44.77
CA PRO A 214 -15.67 -17.55 45.66
C PRO A 214 -14.76 -18.72 45.28
N HIS A 215 -13.76 -18.97 46.12
CA HIS A 215 -13.10 -20.26 46.23
C HIS A 215 -13.91 -21.23 47.10
N GLN A 216 -13.90 -22.50 46.66
CA GLN A 216 -14.02 -23.76 47.42
C GLN A 216 -15.39 -24.19 47.97
N THR A 217 -15.86 -25.34 47.46
CA THR A 217 -16.22 -26.46 48.33
C THR A 217 -15.45 -27.71 47.90
N GLN A 218 -14.60 -28.20 48.81
CA GLN A 218 -14.06 -29.55 48.80
C GLN A 218 -15.17 -30.49 49.28
N SER A 219 -15.37 -31.62 48.59
CA SER A 219 -15.96 -32.81 49.19
C SER A 219 -14.89 -33.90 49.26
N ILE A 220 -14.59 -34.28 50.51
CA ILE A 220 -13.78 -35.43 50.91
C ILE A 220 -14.77 -36.53 51.37
N ASN A 221 -14.36 -37.80 51.17
CA ASN A 221 -14.98 -39.09 51.51
C ASN A 221 -16.00 -39.61 50.47
N ASP A 222 -16.00 -40.87 50.05
CA ASP A 222 -15.60 -42.06 50.79
C ASP A 222 -15.20 -43.24 49.87
N ASP A 223 -14.42 -44.11 50.51
CA ASP A 223 -13.96 -45.46 50.20
C ASP A 223 -14.95 -46.37 49.41
N ARG A 224 -14.42 -47.15 48.45
CA ARG A 224 -14.59 -48.63 48.34
C ARG A 224 -14.21 -49.21 46.97
N ARG A 225 -13.10 -49.98 47.02
CA ARG A 225 -12.98 -51.40 46.64
C ARG A 225 -13.11 -51.82 45.15
N VAL A 226 -11.95 -52.24 44.63
CA VAL A 226 -11.67 -53.10 43.46
C VAL A 226 -12.35 -54.49 43.59
N PRO A 227 -12.86 -55.08 42.50
CA PRO A 227 -12.28 -56.30 41.90
C PRO A 227 -12.24 -56.16 40.35
N SER A 228 -11.34 -56.73 39.55
CA SER A 228 -10.59 -58.00 39.59
C SER A 228 -9.29 -57.86 38.79
#